data_AF-A0A8W4FD45-F1
#
_entry.id   AF-A0A8W4FD45-F1
#
_cell.length_a   1.000
_cell.length_b   1.000
_cell.length_c   1.000
_cell.angle_alpha   90.00
_cell.angle_beta   90.00
_cell.angle_gamma   90.00
#
_symmetry.space_group_name_H-M   'P 1'
#
loop_
_entity.id
_entity.type
_entity.pdbx_description
1 polymer ?
#
loop_
_entity_poly.entity_id
_entity_poly.type
_entity_poly.pdbx_seq_one_letter_code
_entity_poly.pdbx_strand_id
1 'polypeptide(L)'
;MHVFHGPSSHTPAHHCRCHIPAMSGFSMPHKTLLADGIRVGTVMRIRGVCPTRFYVNLLCGEEPGSEAALHFNPRLDESSVVFNSLEHGAWGREERGPGIPFQRGQPFDVLLITTDEGFKVVVGDLEYHHFRHRMPPTRVRAVEVGGDLQLELVKIF
;
A
#
# COMPACT_ATOMS: atom_id res chain seq x y z
N MET A 1 55.10 52.32 6.28
CA MET A 1 54.40 51.58 5.21
C MET A 1 53.70 50.41 5.86
N HIS A 2 52.37 50.45 5.86
CA HIS A 2 51.48 49.42 6.40
C HIS A 2 51.55 48.13 5.57
N VAL A 3 51.48 46.96 6.21
CA VAL A 3 50.56 45.89 5.79
C VAL A 3 50.16 45.05 7.02
N PHE A 4 48.91 45.21 7.48
CA PHE A 4 48.28 44.31 8.45
C PHE A 4 47.82 43.06 7.71
N HIS A 5 48.19 41.86 8.18
CA HIS A 5 47.58 40.61 7.76
C HIS A 5 46.38 40.32 8.67
N GLY A 6 45.17 40.35 8.10
CA GLY A 6 43.94 39.98 8.80
C GLY A 6 43.80 38.45 8.96
N PRO A 7 42.99 37.97 9.91
CA PRO A 7 42.74 36.54 10.07
C PRO A 7 41.70 36.06 9.04
N SER A 8 42.02 34.96 8.37
CA SER A 8 41.12 34.23 7.47
C SER A 8 40.02 33.53 8.26
N SER A 9 38.79 34.03 8.14
CA SER A 9 37.58 33.38 8.65
C SER A 9 37.14 32.26 7.70
N HIS A 10 37.32 31.00 8.10
CA HIS A 10 36.67 29.86 7.47
C HIS A 10 35.18 29.84 7.85
N THR A 11 34.31 30.13 6.90
CA THR A 11 32.88 29.82 7.00
C THR A 11 32.67 28.33 6.69
N PRO A 12 31.96 27.55 7.53
CA PRO A 12 31.48 26.24 7.11
C PRO A 12 30.27 26.44 6.18
N ALA A 13 30.31 25.78 5.03
CA ALA A 13 29.18 25.70 4.12
C ALA A 13 27.96 25.13 4.84
N HIS A 14 26.90 25.93 4.93
CA HIS A 14 25.59 25.43 5.32
C HIS A 14 25.12 24.47 4.22
N HIS A 15 25.25 23.17 4.48
CA HIS A 15 24.44 22.18 3.79
C HIS A 15 22.97 22.55 4.03
N CYS A 16 22.32 23.11 3.01
CA CYS A 16 20.87 23.12 2.93
C CYS A 16 20.42 21.67 2.95
N ARG A 17 20.11 21.16 4.16
CA ARG A 17 19.23 20.01 4.29
C ARG A 17 17.92 20.45 3.66
N CYS A 18 17.63 19.91 2.48
CA CYS A 18 16.30 19.91 1.91
C CYS A 18 15.40 19.29 2.98
N HIS A 19 14.75 20.13 3.78
CA HIS A 19 13.71 19.69 4.70
C HIS A 19 12.53 19.36 3.80
N ILE A 20 12.49 18.13 3.28
CA ILE A 20 11.26 17.57 2.77
C ILE A 20 10.31 17.63 3.97
N PRO A 21 9.24 18.44 3.94
CA PRO A 21 8.29 18.46 5.03
C PRO A 21 7.79 17.03 5.19
N ALA A 22 7.84 16.50 6.42
CA ALA A 22 7.14 15.27 6.73
C ALA A 22 5.65 15.55 6.48
N MET A 23 5.17 15.22 5.27
CA MET A 23 3.74 15.19 4.99
C MET A 23 3.15 14.25 6.02
N SER A 24 2.12 14.70 6.74
CA SER A 24 1.45 13.98 7.82
C SER A 24 1.20 12.52 7.42
N GLY A 25 2.13 11.64 7.81
CA GLY A 25 2.26 10.32 7.24
C GLY A 25 1.40 9.36 8.02
N PHE A 26 0.62 8.54 7.32
CA PHE A 26 -0.04 7.40 7.93
C PHE A 26 0.95 6.57 8.75
N SER A 27 0.57 6.18 9.98
CA SER A 27 1.32 5.18 10.73
C SER A 27 1.14 3.82 10.08
N MET A 28 2.24 3.09 9.85
CA MET A 28 2.20 1.78 9.21
C MET A 28 2.28 0.64 10.25
N PRO A 29 1.49 -0.44 10.11
CA PRO A 29 0.42 -0.61 9.13
C PRO A 29 -0.75 0.35 9.40
N HIS A 30 -1.36 0.85 8.33
CA HIS A 30 -2.55 1.69 8.40
C HIS A 30 -3.80 0.84 8.28
N LYS A 31 -4.75 0.98 9.21
CA LYS A 31 -6.02 0.25 9.20
C LYS A 31 -7.19 1.24 9.14
N THR A 32 -8.12 1.01 8.22
CA THR A 32 -9.40 1.73 8.11
C THR A 32 -10.55 0.76 8.36
N LEU A 33 -11.42 1.09 9.32
CA LEU A 33 -12.61 0.30 9.62
C LEU A 33 -13.73 0.57 8.62
N LEU A 34 -14.52 -0.47 8.33
CA LEU A 34 -15.66 -0.45 7.43
C LEU A 34 -16.91 -0.81 8.24
N ALA A 35 -17.49 0.18 8.91
CA ALA A 35 -18.63 -0.03 9.82
C ALA A 35 -19.82 -0.73 9.13
N ASP A 36 -20.11 -0.35 7.88
CA ASP A 36 -21.18 -0.94 7.08
C ASP A 36 -20.71 -2.12 6.20
N GLY A 37 -19.44 -2.53 6.34
CA GLY A 37 -18.79 -3.50 5.46
C GLY A 37 -18.62 -3.00 4.02
N ILE A 38 -18.56 -3.93 3.07
CA ILE A 38 -18.48 -3.64 1.63
C ILE A 38 -19.65 -4.28 0.88
N ARG A 39 -19.98 -3.71 -0.28
CA ARG A 39 -20.99 -4.24 -1.21
C ARG A 39 -20.42 -4.30 -2.62
N VAL A 40 -21.13 -4.96 -3.52
CA VAL A 40 -20.80 -4.91 -4.95
C VAL A 40 -20.79 -3.45 -5.41
N GLY A 41 -19.74 -3.07 -6.12
CA GLY A 41 -19.46 -1.70 -6.55
C GLY A 41 -18.65 -0.86 -5.55
N THR A 42 -18.38 -1.33 -4.33
CA THR A 42 -17.45 -0.63 -3.41
C THR A 42 -16.07 -0.54 -4.04
N VAL A 43 -15.49 0.67 -4.03
CA VAL A 43 -14.15 0.94 -4.58
C VAL A 43 -13.23 1.39 -3.47
N MET A 44 -12.10 0.71 -3.31
CA MET A 44 -11.04 1.07 -2.38
C MET A 44 -9.83 1.53 -3.18
N ARG A 45 -9.48 2.82 -3.08
CA ARG A 45 -8.33 3.43 -3.73
C ARG A 45 -7.16 3.56 -2.77
N ILE A 46 -6.01 3.05 -3.17
CA ILE A 46 -4.76 3.10 -2.41
C ILE A 46 -3.69 3.78 -3.27
N ARG A 47 -3.05 4.82 -2.74
CA ARG A 47 -1.89 5.47 -3.36
C ARG A 47 -0.73 5.54 -2.41
N GLY A 48 0.47 5.42 -2.94
CA GLY A 48 1.70 5.57 -2.19
C GLY A 48 2.94 5.28 -3.03
N VAL A 49 4.07 5.22 -2.35
CA VAL A 49 5.38 4.88 -2.95
C VAL A 49 5.95 3.68 -2.20
N CYS A 50 6.40 2.66 -2.93
CA CYS A 50 6.97 1.44 -2.34
C CYS A 50 8.33 1.10 -2.97
N PRO A 51 9.42 1.03 -2.19
CA PRO A 51 10.72 0.58 -2.68
C PRO A 51 10.85 -0.96 -2.80
N THR A 52 10.20 -1.75 -1.94
CA THR A 52 10.43 -3.20 -1.87
C THR A 52 9.16 -4.06 -1.96
N ARG A 53 8.30 -4.06 -0.95
CA ARG A 53 7.07 -4.85 -0.91
C ARG A 53 6.02 -4.19 -0.01
N PHE A 54 4.77 -4.29 -0.40
CA PHE A 54 3.63 -3.86 0.41
C PHE A 54 2.48 -4.85 0.33
N TYR A 55 1.52 -4.72 1.23
CA TYR A 55 0.28 -5.50 1.18
C TYR A 55 -0.94 -4.64 1.46
N VAL A 56 -2.07 -5.08 0.91
CA VAL A 56 -3.40 -4.63 1.28
C VAL A 56 -4.22 -5.86 1.66
N ASN A 57 -4.72 -5.89 2.89
CA ASN A 57 -5.62 -6.92 3.39
C ASN A 57 -7.04 -6.38 3.47
N LEU A 58 -8.00 -7.17 2.98
CA LEU A 58 -9.42 -6.99 3.28
C LEU A 58 -9.78 -7.96 4.41
N LEU A 59 -9.76 -7.47 5.64
CA LEU A 59 -9.91 -8.27 6.86
C LEU A 59 -11.39 -8.49 7.19
N CYS A 60 -11.72 -9.68 7.72
CA CYS A 60 -13.07 -10.04 8.15
C CYS A 60 -13.42 -9.54 9.57
N GLY A 61 -12.45 -9.01 10.30
CA GLY A 61 -12.55 -8.54 11.68
C GLY A 61 -11.50 -7.48 11.97
N GLU A 62 -11.59 -6.89 13.17
CA GLU A 62 -10.69 -5.80 13.59
C GLU A 62 -9.47 -6.34 14.37
N GLU A 63 -9.67 -7.50 15.00
CA GLU A 63 -8.73 -8.17 15.88
C GLU A 63 -7.46 -8.63 15.15
N PRO A 64 -6.30 -8.64 15.84
CA PRO A 64 -5.09 -9.23 15.32
C PRO A 64 -5.31 -10.70 14.93
N GLY A 65 -4.85 -11.08 13.74
CA GLY A 65 -5.01 -12.45 13.24
C GLY A 65 -6.39 -12.75 12.63
N SER A 66 -7.25 -11.74 12.47
CA SER A 66 -8.47 -11.87 11.67
C SER A 66 -8.18 -12.50 10.30
N GLU A 67 -9.15 -13.27 9.81
CA GLU A 67 -9.18 -13.76 8.43
C GLU A 67 -9.08 -12.62 7.41
N ALA A 68 -8.56 -12.93 6.23
CA ALA A 68 -8.39 -11.99 5.13
C ALA A 68 -9.09 -12.51 3.88
N ALA A 69 -10.21 -11.87 3.51
CA ALA A 69 -10.96 -12.17 2.28
C ALA A 69 -10.09 -11.98 1.03
N LEU A 70 -9.17 -11.02 1.11
CA LEU A 70 -8.15 -10.75 0.11
C LEU A 70 -6.87 -10.34 0.83
N HIS A 71 -5.76 -10.94 0.41
CA HIS A 71 -4.40 -10.46 0.63
C HIS A 71 -3.81 -10.13 -0.73
N PHE A 72 -3.64 -8.85 -1.01
CA PHE A 72 -2.97 -8.33 -2.20
C PHE A 72 -1.56 -7.92 -1.83
N ASN A 73 -0.54 -8.55 -2.39
CA ASN A 73 0.85 -8.36 -1.97
C ASN A 73 1.81 -8.21 -3.16
N PRO A 74 2.00 -6.98 -3.64
CA PRO A 74 3.10 -6.65 -4.55
C PRO A 74 4.46 -6.83 -3.87
N ARG A 75 5.32 -7.64 -4.49
CA ARG A 75 6.70 -7.95 -4.10
C ARG A 75 7.62 -7.48 -5.22
N LEU A 76 8.04 -6.21 -5.17
CA LEU A 76 8.87 -5.60 -6.22
C LEU A 76 10.31 -6.14 -6.21
N ASP A 77 10.74 -6.72 -5.10
CA ASP A 77 11.97 -7.49 -4.96
C ASP A 77 11.92 -8.85 -5.68
N GLU A 78 10.75 -9.49 -5.69
CA GLU A 78 10.50 -10.75 -6.41
C GLU A 78 9.90 -10.55 -7.81
N SER A 79 9.69 -9.30 -8.24
CA SER A 79 9.02 -8.94 -9.50
C SER A 79 7.68 -9.66 -9.71
N SER A 80 6.90 -9.80 -8.63
CA SER A 80 5.61 -10.50 -8.66
C SER A 80 4.56 -9.83 -7.79
N VAL A 81 3.29 -10.12 -8.07
CA VAL A 81 2.18 -9.76 -7.19
C VAL A 81 1.46 -11.03 -6.81
N VAL A 82 1.34 -11.25 -5.50
CA VAL A 82 0.65 -12.40 -4.94
C VAL A 82 -0.74 -11.99 -4.46
N PHE A 83 -1.70 -12.85 -4.75
CA PHE A 83 -3.06 -12.78 -4.21
C PHE A 83 -3.35 -14.05 -3.42
N ASN A 84 -3.96 -13.89 -2.25
CA ASN A 84 -4.40 -15.03 -1.46
C ASN A 84 -5.58 -14.68 -0.55
N SER A 85 -6.07 -15.67 0.19
CA SER A 85 -6.98 -15.51 1.32
C SER A 85 -6.39 -16.20 2.55
N LEU A 86 -6.72 -15.71 3.73
CA LEU A 86 -6.41 -16.33 5.01
C LEU A 86 -7.72 -16.74 5.67
N GLU A 87 -7.94 -18.04 5.88
CA GLU A 87 -9.16 -18.58 6.48
C GLU A 87 -8.78 -19.61 7.55
N HIS A 88 -9.42 -19.56 8.72
CA HIS A 88 -9.12 -20.41 9.87
C HIS A 88 -7.61 -20.45 10.24
N GLY A 89 -6.91 -19.31 10.07
CA GLY A 89 -5.48 -19.19 10.34
C GLY A 89 -4.55 -19.83 9.30
N ALA A 90 -5.08 -20.35 8.18
CA ALA A 90 -4.30 -20.96 7.10
C ALA A 90 -4.40 -20.16 5.80
N TRP A 91 -3.25 -19.92 5.18
CA TRP A 91 -3.18 -19.33 3.85
C TRP A 91 -3.70 -20.32 2.81
N GLY A 92 -4.54 -19.83 1.90
CA GLY A 92 -4.99 -20.61 0.75
C GLY A 92 -3.91 -20.79 -0.31
N ARG A 93 -4.32 -21.29 -1.48
CA ARG A 93 -3.43 -21.37 -2.65
C ARG A 93 -3.14 -19.97 -3.19
N GLU A 94 -1.87 -19.61 -3.34
CA GLU A 94 -1.49 -18.34 -3.97
C GLU A 94 -1.92 -18.29 -5.44
N GLU A 95 -2.46 -17.14 -5.84
CA GLU A 95 -2.55 -16.70 -7.23
C GLU A 95 -1.46 -15.68 -7.51
N ARG A 96 -0.93 -15.67 -8.74
CA ARG A 96 0.08 -14.71 -9.18
C ARG A 96 -0.47 -13.95 -10.38
N GLY A 97 -0.35 -12.63 -10.35
CA GLY A 97 -0.73 -11.79 -11.49
C GLY A 97 0.25 -11.95 -12.68
N PRO A 98 -0.05 -11.34 -13.84
CA PRO A 98 0.68 -11.55 -15.10
C PRO A 98 2.09 -10.91 -15.19
N GLY A 99 2.58 -10.32 -14.10
CA GLY A 99 3.84 -9.58 -14.03
C GLY A 99 3.79 -8.50 -12.95
N ILE A 100 4.82 -7.66 -12.80
CA ILE A 100 4.81 -6.56 -11.82
C ILE A 100 4.40 -5.23 -12.49
N PRO A 101 3.24 -4.62 -12.14
CA PRO A 101 2.82 -3.33 -12.69
C PRO A 101 3.35 -2.14 -11.86
N PHE A 102 4.31 -2.39 -10.97
CA PHE A 102 4.87 -1.42 -10.04
C PHE A 102 6.35 -1.20 -10.32
N GLN A 103 6.82 0.03 -10.10
CA GLN A 103 8.23 0.40 -10.20
C GLN A 103 8.74 0.84 -8.83
N ARG A 104 9.95 0.40 -8.46
CA ARG A 104 10.52 0.68 -7.14
C ARG A 104 10.69 2.19 -6.94
N GLY A 105 10.18 2.69 -5.82
CA GLY A 105 10.30 4.11 -5.46
C GLY A 105 9.47 5.06 -6.33
N GLN A 106 8.61 4.54 -7.21
CA GLN A 106 7.66 5.35 -7.97
C GLN A 106 6.27 5.33 -7.31
N PRO A 107 5.49 6.41 -7.45
CA PRO A 107 4.10 6.43 -7.02
C PRO A 107 3.26 5.38 -7.74
N PHE A 108 2.29 4.81 -7.03
CA PHE A 108 1.28 3.93 -7.60
C PHE A 108 -0.14 4.41 -7.28
N ASP A 109 -1.09 3.93 -8.07
CA ASP A 109 -2.53 4.12 -7.86
C ASP A 109 -3.23 2.80 -8.08
N VAL A 110 -3.81 2.23 -7.03
CA VAL A 110 -4.48 0.94 -7.06
C VAL A 110 -5.94 1.13 -6.71
N LEU A 111 -6.82 0.51 -7.50
CA LEU A 111 -8.23 0.32 -7.15
C LEU A 111 -8.49 -1.15 -6.88
N LEU A 112 -9.03 -1.45 -5.70
CA LEU A 112 -9.66 -2.73 -5.40
C LEU A 112 -11.17 -2.53 -5.45
N ILE A 113 -11.82 -3.20 -6.41
CA ILE A 113 -13.24 -3.04 -6.70
C ILE A 113 -13.95 -4.34 -6.35
N THR A 114 -14.93 -4.27 -5.47
CA THR A 114 -15.79 -5.42 -5.16
C THR A 114 -16.78 -5.63 -6.30
N THR A 115 -16.76 -6.82 -6.88
CA THR A 115 -17.69 -7.26 -7.94
C THR A 115 -18.52 -8.44 -7.43
N ASP A 116 -19.52 -8.87 -8.19
CA ASP A 116 -20.30 -10.07 -7.85
C ASP A 116 -19.43 -11.34 -7.76
N GLU A 117 -18.42 -11.46 -8.63
CA GLU A 117 -17.60 -12.67 -8.75
C GLU A 117 -16.32 -12.64 -7.89
N GLY A 118 -15.83 -11.45 -7.54
CA GLY A 118 -14.52 -11.31 -6.89
C GLY A 118 -14.09 -9.88 -6.60
N PHE A 119 -12.81 -9.72 -6.31
CA PHE A 119 -12.14 -8.42 -6.20
C PHE A 119 -11.36 -8.15 -7.48
N LYS A 120 -11.80 -7.15 -8.24
CA LYS A 120 -11.07 -6.65 -9.41
C LYS A 120 -9.99 -5.69 -8.94
N VAL A 121 -8.78 -5.87 -9.45
CA VAL A 121 -7.63 -5.02 -9.17
C VAL A 121 -7.28 -4.24 -10.43
N VAL A 122 -7.26 -2.92 -10.31
CA VAL A 122 -6.83 -2.00 -11.36
C VAL A 122 -5.57 -1.29 -10.86
N VAL A 123 -4.54 -1.19 -11.69
CA VAL A 123 -3.31 -0.46 -11.38
C VAL A 123 -3.10 0.61 -12.44
N GLY A 124 -3.05 1.88 -12.03
CA GLY A 124 -3.22 3.01 -12.94
C GLY A 124 -4.61 2.95 -13.59
N ASP A 125 -4.65 2.85 -14.92
CA ASP A 125 -5.90 2.80 -15.70
C ASP A 125 -6.18 1.41 -16.31
N LEU A 126 -5.39 0.39 -15.95
CA LEU A 126 -5.47 -0.94 -16.53
C LEU A 126 -5.94 -1.98 -15.52
N GLU A 127 -6.93 -2.79 -15.92
CA GLU A 127 -7.30 -3.99 -15.18
C GLU A 127 -6.11 -4.95 -15.13
N TYR A 128 -5.70 -5.31 -13.92
CA TYR A 128 -4.49 -6.07 -13.67
C TYR A 128 -4.79 -7.53 -13.32
N HIS A 129 -5.75 -7.77 -12.42
CA HIS A 129 -6.14 -9.12 -11.99
C HIS A 129 -7.56 -9.13 -11.46
N HIS A 130 -8.21 -10.29 -11.48
CA HIS A 130 -9.51 -10.52 -10.84
C HIS A 130 -9.42 -11.73 -9.92
N PHE A 131 -9.38 -11.46 -8.62
CA PHE A 131 -9.33 -12.51 -7.59
C PHE A 131 -10.74 -12.94 -7.23
N ARG A 132 -11.14 -14.16 -7.61
CA ARG A 132 -12.48 -14.68 -7.32
C ARG A 132 -12.71 -14.82 -5.82
N HIS A 133 -13.94 -14.55 -5.38
CA HIS A 133 -14.32 -14.67 -3.97
C HIS A 133 -14.07 -16.09 -3.48
N ARG A 134 -13.24 -16.22 -2.44
CA ARG A 134 -13.07 -17.46 -1.67
C ARG A 134 -13.89 -17.45 -0.39
N MET A 135 -14.31 -16.26 0.04
CA MET A 135 -15.17 -16.00 1.18
C MET A 135 -16.24 -14.97 0.77
N PRO A 136 -17.40 -14.93 1.46
CA PRO A 136 -18.39 -13.89 1.20
C PRO A 136 -17.82 -12.49 1.44
N PRO A 137 -17.88 -11.56 0.47
CA PRO A 137 -17.34 -10.21 0.64
C PRO A 137 -18.05 -9.43 1.76
N THR A 138 -19.29 -9.81 2.09
CA THR A 138 -20.07 -9.26 3.22
C THR A 138 -19.43 -9.49 4.58
N ARG A 139 -18.39 -10.32 4.69
CA ARG A 139 -17.61 -10.52 5.92
C ARG A 139 -16.55 -9.44 6.13
N VAL A 140 -16.14 -8.69 5.11
CA VAL A 140 -15.05 -7.71 5.21
C VAL A 140 -15.46 -6.55 6.13
N ARG A 141 -14.61 -6.23 7.11
CA ARG A 141 -14.80 -5.19 8.13
C ARG A 141 -13.67 -4.18 8.21
N ALA A 142 -12.52 -4.44 7.61
CA ALA A 142 -11.43 -3.47 7.59
C ALA A 142 -10.56 -3.60 6.34
N VAL A 143 -9.94 -2.47 5.96
CA VAL A 143 -8.82 -2.43 5.02
C VAL A 143 -7.56 -2.16 5.81
N GLU A 144 -6.55 -3.02 5.67
CA GLU A 144 -5.24 -2.83 6.29
C GLU A 144 -4.18 -2.74 5.21
N VAL A 145 -3.34 -1.70 5.26
CA VAL A 145 -2.24 -1.47 4.33
C VAL A 145 -0.94 -1.49 5.10
N GLY A 146 0.03 -2.28 4.67
CA GLY A 146 1.29 -2.45 5.40
C GLY A 146 2.46 -2.85 4.51
N GLY A 147 3.62 -3.03 5.13
CA GLY A 147 4.89 -3.28 4.45
C GLY A 147 5.77 -2.05 4.36
N ASP A 148 6.72 -2.09 3.45
CA ASP A 148 7.72 -1.04 3.23
C ASP A 148 7.19 -0.06 2.18
N LEU A 149 6.27 0.81 2.60
CA LEU A 149 5.71 1.87 1.76
C LEU A 149 5.49 3.16 2.53
N GLN A 150 5.57 4.27 1.79
CA GLN A 150 5.03 5.55 2.20
C GLN A 150 3.62 5.67 1.65
N LEU A 151 2.63 5.56 2.53
CA LEU A 151 1.21 5.63 2.17
C LEU A 151 0.78 7.09 2.02
N GLU A 152 0.10 7.41 0.92
CA GLU A 152 -0.37 8.77 0.60
C GLU A 152 -1.89 8.90 0.69
N LEU A 153 -2.62 7.84 0.34
CA LEU A 153 -4.08 7.84 0.33
C LEU A 153 -4.63 6.44 0.56
N VAL A 154 -5.64 6.35 1.42
CA VAL A 154 -6.63 5.28 1.40
C VAL A 154 -8.00 5.95 1.37
N LYS A 155 -8.80 5.63 0.35
CA LYS A 155 -10.15 6.18 0.20
C LYS A 155 -11.12 5.11 -0.26
N ILE A 156 -12.25 5.01 0.43
CA ILE A 156 -13.33 4.08 0.10
C ILE A 156 -14.51 4.87 -0.46
N PHE A 157 -15.12 4.37 -1.53
CA PHE A 157 -16.28 4.92 -2.23
C PHE A 157 -17.44 3.92 -2.24
#